data_AF-A0A8X7MN49-F1
#
_entry.id   AF-A0A8X7MN49-F1
#
_cell.length_a   1.000
_cell.length_b   1.000
_cell.length_c   1.000
_cell.angle_alpha   90.00
_cell.angle_beta   90.00
_cell.angle_gamma   90.00
#
_symmetry.space_group_name_H-M   'P 1'
#
loop_
_entity.id
_entity.type
_entity.pdbx_description
1 polymer ?
#
loop_
_entity_poly.entity_id
_entity_poly.type
_entity_poly.pdbx_seq_one_letter_code
_entity_poly.pdbx_strand_id
1 'polypeptide(L)'
;MVSAPSCHGTSSSSSNLFPTRRSTYYTIAHFLQGGVEDGSKGSPMGVQVDDCTDEFFDFIFCGGDWPANSKVPKEKADIMQREFEYFYPIDVRSSGKDLIPNHLTFCIYNHAAIFPEKHWPVSMRINGHLMLNGKKM
;
A
#
# COMPACT_ATOMS: atom_id res chain seq x y z
N MET A 1 10.49 3.79 -27.20
CA MET A 1 9.44 4.35 -26.33
C MET A 1 8.57 3.19 -25.90
N VAL A 2 8.82 2.65 -24.71
CA VAL A 2 8.04 1.51 -24.18
C VAL A 2 6.92 2.12 -23.36
N SER A 3 5.70 2.04 -23.88
CA SER A 3 4.49 2.47 -23.19
C SER A 3 4.31 1.68 -21.90
N ALA A 4 4.10 2.38 -20.79
CA ALA A 4 3.76 1.77 -19.51
C ALA A 4 2.44 0.97 -19.65
N PRO A 5 2.37 -0.27 -19.15
CA PRO A 5 1.15 -1.07 -19.22
C PRO A 5 0.11 -0.48 -18.26
N SER A 6 -1.08 -0.20 -18.79
CA SER A 6 -2.26 0.23 -18.02
C SER A 6 -2.63 -0.82 -16.97
N CYS A 7 -2.81 -0.39 -15.72
CA CYS A 7 -3.30 -1.20 -14.61
C CYS A 7 -4.75 -1.63 -14.85
N HIS A 8 -4.99 -2.67 -15.64
CA HIS A 8 -6.30 -3.29 -15.79
C HIS A 8 -6.16 -4.80 -15.60
N GLY A 9 -6.76 -5.30 -14.51
CA GLY A 9 -7.01 -6.72 -14.30
C GLY A 9 -6.47 -7.24 -12.97
N THR A 10 -7.37 -7.49 -12.01
CA THR A 10 -7.68 -8.85 -11.54
C THR A 10 -8.71 -8.81 -10.42
N SER A 11 -9.98 -9.01 -10.81
CA SER A 11 -11.12 -9.24 -9.93
C SER A 11 -11.20 -10.72 -9.52
N SER A 12 -10.34 -11.19 -8.62
CA SER A 12 -10.56 -12.43 -7.85
C SER A 12 -9.35 -12.74 -6.97
N SER A 13 -9.60 -12.97 -5.67
CA SER A 13 -8.62 -13.45 -4.66
C SER A 13 -7.80 -12.36 -3.95
N SER A 14 -8.51 -11.45 -3.28
CA SER A 14 -7.93 -10.32 -2.53
C SER A 14 -7.15 -10.71 -1.27
N SER A 15 -7.29 -11.91 -0.69
CA SER A 15 -6.68 -12.23 0.62
C SER A 15 -5.15 -12.31 0.61
N ASN A 16 -4.54 -12.76 -0.49
CA ASN A 16 -3.07 -12.90 -0.59
C ASN A 16 -2.38 -11.68 -1.22
N LEU A 17 -3.16 -10.75 -1.79
CA LEU A 17 -2.66 -9.51 -2.41
C LEU A 17 -2.64 -8.32 -1.43
N PHE A 18 -3.48 -8.37 -0.39
CA PHE A 18 -3.49 -7.37 0.67
C PHE A 18 -2.19 -7.22 1.49
N PRO A 19 -1.43 -8.27 1.88
CA PRO A 19 -0.26 -8.09 2.75
C PRO A 19 0.89 -7.31 2.09
N THR A 20 1.01 -7.36 0.77
CA THR A 20 2.05 -6.67 0.02
C THR A 20 1.64 -5.23 -0.33
N ARG A 21 0.35 -5.00 -0.61
CA ARG A 21 -0.23 -3.65 -0.79
C ARG A 21 -0.42 -2.88 0.52
N ARG A 22 -0.44 -3.56 1.68
CA ARG A 22 -0.65 -2.91 3.00
C ARG A 22 0.34 -1.77 3.30
N SER A 23 1.57 -1.85 2.79
CA SER A 23 2.57 -0.81 3.04
C SER A 23 2.24 0.53 2.40
N THR A 24 1.59 0.55 1.24
CA THR A 24 1.13 1.81 0.63
C THR A 24 -0.08 2.35 1.39
N TYR A 25 -0.96 1.48 1.86
CA TYR A 25 -2.14 1.86 2.63
C TYR A 25 -1.78 2.61 3.92
N TYR A 26 -0.68 2.26 4.60
CA TYR A 26 -0.27 2.96 5.83
C TYR A 26 -0.04 4.47 5.63
N THR A 27 0.38 4.91 4.44
CA THR A 27 0.59 6.33 4.15
C THR A 27 -0.71 7.13 4.24
N ILE A 28 -1.83 6.53 3.84
CA ILE A 28 -3.15 7.20 3.82
C ILE A 28 -4.09 6.74 4.95
N ALA A 29 -3.71 5.70 5.69
CA ALA A 29 -4.56 5.08 6.71
C ALA A 29 -5.00 6.07 7.80
N HIS A 30 -4.13 6.99 8.20
CA HIS A 30 -4.46 7.97 9.23
C HIS A 30 -5.53 8.98 8.78
N PHE A 31 -5.63 9.24 7.48
CA PHE A 31 -6.69 10.08 6.91
C PHE A 31 -8.03 9.36 6.73
N LEU A 32 -7.99 8.04 6.54
CA LEU A 32 -9.19 7.22 6.33
C LEU A 32 -9.76 6.68 7.65
N GLN A 33 -8.92 6.12 8.51
CA GLN A 33 -9.34 5.40 9.71
C GLN A 33 -9.19 6.23 11.00
N GLY A 34 -8.41 7.32 10.98
CA GLY A 34 -8.23 8.21 12.13
C GLY A 34 -7.74 7.53 13.41
N GLY A 35 -7.10 6.36 13.30
CA GLY A 35 -6.55 5.59 14.43
C GLY A 35 -7.50 4.56 15.05
N VAL A 36 -8.66 4.27 14.45
CA VAL A 36 -9.54 3.16 14.87
C VAL A 36 -9.41 1.99 13.90
N GLU A 37 -8.86 0.86 14.36
CA GLU A 37 -8.60 -0.32 13.53
C GLU A 37 -9.88 -0.94 12.94
N ASP A 38 -11.00 -0.88 13.67
CA ASP A 38 -12.30 -1.42 13.23
C ASP A 38 -13.03 -0.50 12.22
N GLY A 39 -12.51 0.69 11.94
CA GLY A 39 -13.14 1.66 11.03
C GLY A 39 -14.50 2.19 11.51
N SER A 40 -14.87 1.96 12.77
CA SER A 40 -16.19 2.28 13.31
C SER A 40 -16.40 3.78 13.56
N LYS A 41 -15.32 4.54 13.69
CA LYS A 41 -15.37 6.01 13.68
C LYS A 41 -15.21 6.45 12.23
N GLY A 42 -16.15 7.29 11.76
CA GLY A 42 -16.08 7.88 10.43
C GLY A 42 -14.73 8.55 10.17
N SER A 43 -14.34 8.59 8.90
CA SER A 43 -13.03 9.09 8.51
C SER A 43 -12.83 10.55 8.96
N PRO A 44 -11.64 10.91 9.48
CA PRO A 44 -11.36 12.28 9.90
C PRO A 44 -11.46 13.27 8.74
N MET A 45 -11.30 12.79 7.51
CA MET A 45 -11.49 13.57 6.29
C MET A 45 -12.89 13.43 5.67
N GLY A 46 -13.84 12.70 6.26
CA GLY A 46 -15.21 12.57 5.77
C GLY A 46 -15.37 11.85 4.43
N VAL A 47 -14.37 11.06 4.02
CA VAL A 47 -14.41 10.11 2.90
C VAL A 47 -15.20 8.86 3.33
N GLN A 48 -16.24 8.48 2.57
CA GLN A 48 -16.98 7.25 2.83
C GLN A 48 -16.26 6.04 2.19
N VAL A 49 -16.56 4.84 2.69
CA VAL A 49 -16.01 3.60 2.13
C VAL A 49 -16.42 3.43 0.66
N ASP A 50 -17.65 3.82 0.32
CA ASP A 50 -18.19 3.74 -1.04
C ASP A 50 -17.48 4.65 -2.04
N ASP A 51 -16.77 5.68 -1.55
CA ASP A 51 -16.02 6.61 -2.40
C ASP A 51 -14.59 6.11 -2.70
N CYS A 52 -14.14 5.03 -2.05
CA CYS A 52 -12.83 4.42 -2.25
C CYS A 52 -12.84 3.45 -3.45
N THR A 53 -13.07 3.98 -4.66
CA THR A 53 -13.06 3.19 -5.90
C THR A 53 -11.64 2.90 -6.40
N ASP A 54 -11.51 2.02 -7.39
CA ASP A 54 -10.20 1.70 -7.99
C ASP A 54 -9.57 2.95 -8.64
N GLU A 55 -10.37 3.82 -9.26
CA GLU A 55 -9.90 5.07 -9.87
C GLU A 55 -9.36 6.05 -8.83
N PHE A 56 -9.94 6.08 -7.63
CA PHE A 56 -9.45 6.89 -6.52
C PHE A 56 -8.06 6.43 -6.08
N PHE A 57 -7.84 5.12 -5.97
CA PHE A 57 -6.53 4.59 -5.61
C PHE A 57 -5.49 4.73 -6.73
N ASP A 58 -5.89 4.61 -7.99
CA ASP A 58 -5.01 4.84 -9.13
C ASP A 58 -4.53 6.29 -9.20
N PHE A 59 -5.38 7.26 -8.86
CA PHE A 59 -4.97 8.66 -8.74
C PHE A 59 -3.88 8.84 -7.67
N ILE A 60 -4.11 8.29 -6.47
CA ILE A 60 -3.21 8.47 -5.32
C ILE A 60 -1.86 7.77 -5.54
N PHE A 61 -1.88 6.53 -6.03
CA PHE A 61 -0.71 5.65 -6.04
C PHE A 61 0.00 5.60 -7.41
N CYS A 62 -0.75 5.68 -8.50
CA CYS A 62 -0.21 5.55 -9.85
C CYS A 62 -0.07 6.91 -10.57
N GLY A 63 -0.57 8.00 -9.96
CA GLY A 63 -0.54 9.33 -10.56
C GLY A 63 -1.46 9.47 -11.78
N GLY A 64 -2.56 8.70 -11.80
CA GLY A 64 -3.58 8.77 -12.85
C GLY A 64 -4.37 10.09 -12.84
N ASP A 65 -5.27 10.26 -13.81
CA ASP A 65 -6.16 11.43 -13.87
C ASP A 65 -7.27 11.36 -12.80
N TRP A 66 -7.67 12.52 -12.27
CA TRP A 66 -8.73 12.57 -11.26
C TRP A 66 -10.10 12.23 -11.87
N PRO A 67 -10.84 11.23 -11.33
CA PRO A 67 -12.15 10.87 -11.87
C PRO A 67 -13.17 12.00 -11.65
N ALA A 68 -13.80 12.45 -12.74
CA ALA A 68 -14.78 13.53 -12.73
C ALA A 68 -16.03 13.22 -11.87
N ASN A 69 -16.30 11.95 -11.57
CA ASN A 69 -17.47 11.49 -10.83
C ASN A 69 -17.21 11.28 -9.32
N SER A 70 -16.02 11.62 -8.81
CA SER A 70 -15.72 11.41 -7.39
C SER A 70 -16.45 12.43 -6.50
N LYS A 71 -17.08 11.94 -5.43
CA LYS A 71 -17.72 12.77 -4.40
C LYS A 71 -16.70 13.37 -3.42
N VAL A 72 -15.44 12.94 -3.48
CA VAL A 72 -14.37 13.43 -2.62
C VAL A 72 -13.80 14.73 -3.19
N PRO A 73 -13.61 15.78 -2.37
CA PRO A 73 -12.90 16.98 -2.80
C PRO A 73 -11.48 16.66 -3.28
N LYS A 74 -11.11 17.16 -4.46
CA LYS A 74 -9.77 16.94 -5.05
C LYS A 74 -8.63 17.33 -4.10
N GLU A 75 -8.80 18.42 -3.35
CA GLU A 75 -7.81 18.88 -2.37
C GLU A 75 -7.41 17.80 -1.35
N LYS A 76 -8.37 16.95 -0.93
CA LYS A 76 -8.10 15.86 0.01
C LYS A 76 -7.29 14.74 -0.65
N ALA A 77 -7.58 14.44 -1.91
CA ALA A 77 -6.83 13.45 -2.67
C ALA A 77 -5.41 13.93 -2.98
N ASP A 78 -5.23 15.22 -3.30
CA ASP A 78 -3.91 15.82 -3.52
C ASP A 78 -3.04 15.73 -2.25
N ILE A 79 -3.62 15.93 -1.06
CA ILE A 79 -2.91 15.74 0.22
C ILE A 79 -2.49 14.28 0.39
N MET A 80 -3.37 13.31 0.11
CA MET A 80 -3.05 11.89 0.21
C MET A 80 -1.96 11.46 -0.78
N GLN A 81 -2.02 11.97 -2.02
CA GLN A 81 -1.01 11.71 -3.03
C GLN A 81 0.35 12.25 -2.60
N ARG A 82 0.41 13.50 -2.10
CA ARG A 82 1.63 14.10 -1.59
C ARG A 82 2.23 13.31 -0.43
N GLU A 83 1.38 12.81 0.47
CA GLU A 83 1.80 11.97 1.59
C GLU A 83 2.43 10.67 1.09
N PHE A 84 1.78 9.99 0.14
CA PHE A 84 2.33 8.80 -0.49
C PHE A 84 3.68 9.08 -1.15
N GLU A 85 3.77 10.13 -1.99
CA GLU A 85 5.02 10.49 -2.67
C GLU A 85 6.14 10.88 -1.71
N TYR A 86 5.82 11.41 -0.54
CA TYR A 86 6.80 11.77 0.48
C TYR A 86 7.34 10.54 1.24
N PHE A 87 6.47 9.61 1.62
CA PHE A 87 6.84 8.44 2.43
C PHE A 87 7.35 7.25 1.62
N TYR A 88 7.07 7.19 0.31
CA TYR A 88 7.57 6.14 -0.57
C TYR A 88 8.84 6.57 -1.31
N PRO A 89 9.81 5.67 -1.54
CA PRO A 89 9.77 4.22 -1.38
C PRO A 89 9.91 3.70 0.06
N ILE A 90 9.60 2.42 0.28
CA ILE A 90 9.88 1.76 1.57
C ILE A 90 11.40 1.68 1.77
N ASP A 91 11.92 2.41 2.75
CA ASP A 91 13.35 2.38 3.10
C ASP A 91 13.80 1.01 3.63
N VAL A 92 13.09 0.49 4.64
CA VAL A 92 13.43 -0.78 5.31
C VAL A 92 12.16 -1.58 5.60
N ARG A 93 12.10 -2.82 5.10
CA ARG A 93 11.14 -3.83 5.55
C ARG A 93 11.86 -4.89 6.39
N SER A 94 11.58 -4.92 7.69
CA SER A 94 12.18 -5.91 8.60
C SER A 94 11.27 -7.12 8.79
N SER A 95 11.81 -8.33 8.65
CA SER A 95 11.03 -9.57 8.80
C SER A 95 11.87 -10.78 9.20
N GLY A 96 11.20 -11.86 9.61
CA GLY A 96 11.86 -13.13 9.92
C GLY A 96 12.34 -13.87 8.65
N LYS A 97 13.38 -14.69 8.79
CA LYS A 97 13.96 -15.48 7.68
C LYS A 97 12.98 -16.49 7.06
N ASP A 98 11.96 -16.86 7.81
CA ASP A 98 10.87 -17.75 7.38
C ASP A 98 10.01 -17.13 6.27
N LEU A 99 9.99 -15.80 6.15
CA LEU A 99 9.16 -15.07 5.18
C LEU A 99 9.86 -14.76 3.84
N ILE A 100 11.11 -15.17 3.68
CA ILE A 100 11.87 -15.02 2.42
C ILE A 100 11.17 -15.74 1.24
N PRO A 101 10.87 -17.05 1.32
CA PRO A 101 10.37 -17.79 0.16
C PRO A 101 8.94 -17.43 -0.24
N ASN A 102 8.23 -16.63 0.56
CA ASN A 102 6.85 -16.26 0.30
C ASN A 102 6.66 -14.73 0.26
N HIS A 103 6.33 -14.11 1.37
CA HIS A 103 5.88 -12.74 1.53
C HIS A 103 6.90 -11.70 1.08
N LEU A 104 8.20 -11.87 1.37
CA LEU A 104 9.22 -10.94 0.90
C LEU A 104 9.38 -11.02 -0.61
N THR A 105 9.35 -12.23 -1.17
CA THR A 105 9.38 -12.45 -2.63
C THR A 105 8.14 -11.86 -3.30
N PHE A 106 6.95 -12.13 -2.77
CA PHE A 106 5.70 -11.55 -3.26
C PHE A 106 5.67 -10.02 -3.12
N CYS A 107 6.29 -9.46 -2.09
CA CYS A 107 6.40 -8.02 -1.92
C CYS A 107 7.13 -7.40 -3.11
N ILE A 108 8.29 -7.95 -3.49
CA ILE A 108 9.08 -7.46 -4.63
C ILE A 108 8.27 -7.60 -5.93
N TYR A 109 7.69 -8.77 -6.22
CA TYR A 109 6.91 -8.98 -7.44
C TYR A 109 5.72 -8.03 -7.57
N ASN A 110 4.95 -7.81 -6.48
CA ASN A 110 3.81 -6.91 -6.51
C ASN A 110 4.23 -5.45 -6.70
N HIS A 111 5.33 -5.01 -6.08
CA HIS A 111 5.82 -3.65 -6.27
C HIS A 111 6.32 -3.43 -7.69
N ALA A 112 7.00 -4.42 -8.27
CA ALA A 112 7.45 -4.36 -9.65
C ALA A 112 6.30 -4.37 -10.67
N ALA A 113 5.16 -5.00 -10.35
CA ALA A 113 4.00 -5.07 -11.23
C ALA A 113 3.14 -3.80 -11.21
N ILE A 114 3.03 -3.12 -10.06
CA ILE A 114 2.12 -1.98 -9.87
C ILE A 114 2.86 -0.65 -10.01
N PHE A 115 4.07 -0.56 -9.47
CA PHE A 115 4.77 0.70 -9.30
C PHE A 115 5.98 0.85 -10.23
N PRO A 116 6.28 2.08 -10.67
CA PRO A 116 7.54 2.36 -11.34
C PRO A 116 8.73 2.14 -10.38
N GLU A 117 9.91 1.93 -10.96
CA GLU A 117 11.15 1.61 -10.23
C GLU A 117 11.49 2.58 -9.09
N LYS A 118 11.12 3.87 -9.23
CA LYS A 118 11.28 4.89 -8.18
C LYS A 118 10.59 4.55 -6.84
N HIS A 119 9.57 3.70 -6.88
CA HIS A 119 8.76 3.34 -5.71
C HIS A 119 9.01 1.90 -5.27
N TRP A 120 10.04 1.23 -5.80
CA TRP A 120 10.40 -0.11 -5.35
C TRP A 120 11.03 -0.10 -3.95
N PRO A 121 10.86 -1.18 -3.16
CA PRO A 121 11.46 -1.26 -1.84
C PRO A 121 12.99 -1.15 -1.90
N VAL A 122 13.57 -0.27 -1.08
CA VAL A 122 15.02 0.01 -1.09
C VAL A 122 15.80 -1.08 -0.38
N SER A 123 15.33 -1.53 0.79
CA SER A 123 16.04 -2.55 1.56
C SER A 123 15.11 -3.49 2.35
N MET A 124 15.60 -4.71 2.54
CA MET A 124 14.94 -5.77 3.29
C MET A 124 15.90 -6.27 4.38
N ARG A 125 15.49 -6.17 5.64
CA ARG A 125 16.27 -6.66 6.79
C ARG A 125 15.67 -7.96 7.31
N ILE A 126 16.51 -8.96 7.50
CA ILE A 126 16.05 -10.28 7.91
C ILE A 126 16.63 -10.65 9.28
N ASN A 127 15.76 -11.11 10.19
CA ASN A 127 16.16 -11.64 11.50
C ASN A 127 15.92 -13.16 11.62
N GLY A 128 16.71 -13.81 12.47
CA GLY A 128 16.47 -15.18 12.89
C GLY A 128 15.27 -15.29 13.84
N HIS A 129 14.85 -16.52 14.13
CA HIS A 129 13.85 -16.76 15.18
C HIS A 129 14.41 -16.38 16.54
N LEU A 130 13.57 -15.75 17.36
CA LEU A 130 13.92 -15.42 18.73
C LEU A 130 14.00 -16.71 19.56
N MET A 131 15.06 -16.83 20.36
CA MET A 131 15.25 -17.93 21.30
C MET A 131 15.03 -17.39 22.72
N LEU A 132 14.37 -18.17 23.59
CA LEU A 132 14.22 -17.85 25.01
C LEU A 132 15.02 -18.86 25.84
N ASN A 133 15.98 -18.38 26.62
CA ASN A 133 16.87 -19.22 27.45
C ASN A 133 17.54 -20.37 26.67
N GLY A 134 17.97 -20.10 25.42
CA GLY A 134 18.61 -21.09 24.56
C GLY A 134 17.67 -22.17 24.00
N LYS A 135 16.36 -22.07 24.26
CA LYS A 135 15.34 -22.95 23.70
C LYS A 135 14.50 -22.20 22.67
N LYS A 136 13.96 -22.97 21.72
CA LYS A 136 12.92 -22.47 20.81
C LYS A 136 11.71 -22.09 21.66
N MET A 137 11.20 -20.89 21.46
CA MET A 137 9.95 -20.42 22.06
C MET A 137 8.76 -21.16 21.47
#